data_AF-A0A3N5SFK1-F1
#
_entry.id   AF-A0A3N5SFK1-F1
#
_cell.length_a   1.000
_cell.length_b   1.000
_cell.length_c   1.000
_cell.angle_alpha   90.00
_cell.angle_beta   90.00
_cell.angle_gamma   90.00
#
_symmetry.space_group_name_H-M   'P 1'
#
loop_
_entity.id
_entity.type
_entity.pdbx_description
1 polymer ?
#
loop_
_entity_poly.entity_id
_entity_poly.type
_entity_poly.pdbx_seq_one_letter_code
_entity_poly.pdbx_strand_id
1 'polypeptide(L)'
;MATGLQDAFEKQSIVRVFVAVPKVVMGRANVGQLGQGEATRYLETSTSVQDETVGGNDQEIQFRRLNVKLLLSGQDQSGYELLPIAQIKRASAGEAAPELDAEFIPPLLNIAAWPGLGRDIVRAIFDMVGRKIEVLSQQVVNRGIGLDSHYPGDADRILMLAQLNAAYNTLGVVAFAADVHPREAYTEVC
;
A
#
# COMPACT_ATOMS: atom_id res chain seq x y z
N MET A 1 -5.94 20.08 21.55
CA MET A 1 -6.04 18.87 22.39
C MET A 1 -6.08 17.68 21.46
N ALA A 2 -4.98 16.91 21.38
CA ALA A 2 -4.97 15.68 20.60
C ALA A 2 -5.74 14.63 21.39
N THR A 3 -6.97 14.34 20.98
CA THR A 3 -7.75 13.22 21.52
C THR A 3 -6.91 11.96 21.38
N GLY A 4 -6.68 11.27 22.50
CA GLY A 4 -5.84 10.08 22.51
C GLY A 4 -6.51 8.93 21.76
N LEU A 5 -5.72 7.92 21.39
CA LEU A 5 -6.26 6.67 20.85
C LEU A 5 -7.30 6.04 21.81
N GLN A 6 -7.12 6.22 23.12
CA GLN A 6 -8.05 5.77 24.16
C GLN A 6 -9.45 6.37 23.99
N ASP A 7 -9.56 7.70 23.83
CA ASP A 7 -10.85 8.39 23.64
C ASP A 7 -11.56 7.97 22.34
N ALA A 8 -10.79 7.61 21.31
CA ALA A 8 -11.33 7.12 20.04
C ALA A 8 -11.90 5.69 20.19
N PHE A 9 -11.23 4.83 20.96
CA PHE A 9 -11.67 3.45 21.21
C PHE A 9 -12.87 3.33 22.15
N GLU A 10 -13.17 4.34 22.97
CA GLU A 10 -14.40 4.39 23.77
C GLU A 10 -15.66 4.45 22.89
N LYS A 11 -15.56 5.02 21.69
CA LYS A 11 -16.69 5.23 20.78
C LYS A 11 -16.74 4.21 19.64
N GLN A 12 -15.60 3.66 19.23
CA GLN A 12 -15.48 2.77 18.07
C GLN A 12 -14.54 1.61 18.36
N SER A 13 -14.91 0.39 17.99
CA SER A 13 -14.03 -0.80 18.08
C SER A 13 -12.91 -0.80 17.04
N ILE A 14 -13.10 -0.03 15.96
CA ILE A 14 -12.18 0.12 14.84
C ILE A 14 -11.95 1.61 14.63
N VAL A 15 -10.70 2.03 14.63
CA VAL A 15 -10.29 3.42 14.43
C VAL A 15 -9.42 3.52 13.20
N ARG A 16 -9.77 4.40 12.26
CA ARG A 16 -8.94 4.66 11.07
C ARG A 16 -8.02 5.85 11.32
N VAL A 17 -6.77 5.69 10.90
CA VAL A 17 -5.73 6.72 10.97
C VAL A 17 -5.55 7.33 9.59
N PHE A 18 -5.65 8.66 9.53
CA PHE A 18 -5.47 9.45 8.33
C PHE A 18 -4.24 10.34 8.46
N VAL A 19 -3.48 10.42 7.37
CA VAL A 19 -2.53 11.51 7.15
C VAL A 19 -3.33 12.68 6.57
N ALA A 20 -3.29 13.81 7.27
CA ALA A 20 -4.05 15.00 6.95
C ALA A 20 -3.12 16.15 6.58
N VAL A 21 -3.42 16.82 5.47
CA VAL A 21 -2.72 18.02 5.01
C VAL A 21 -3.76 19.12 4.78
N PRO A 22 -3.56 20.35 5.29
CA PRO A 22 -4.51 21.44 5.04
C PRO A 22 -4.73 21.68 3.54
N LYS A 23 -5.98 21.88 3.15
CA LYS A 23 -6.34 22.21 1.76
C LYS A 23 -5.70 23.55 1.37
N VAL A 24 -5.29 23.65 0.10
CA VAL A 24 -4.88 24.95 -0.45
C VAL A 24 -6.12 25.83 -0.55
N VAL A 25 -6.07 27.03 0.02
CA VAL A 25 -7.13 28.02 -0.10
C VAL A 25 -6.60 29.21 -0.88
N MET A 26 -7.25 29.52 -2.01
CA MET A 26 -6.91 30.71 -2.79
C MET A 26 -7.37 31.97 -2.06
N GLY A 27 -6.55 33.02 -2.09
CA GLY A 27 -6.84 34.29 -1.41
C GLY A 27 -6.47 34.35 0.08
N ARG A 28 -5.83 33.31 0.63
CA ARG A 28 -5.24 33.30 1.98
C ARG A 28 -3.77 32.88 1.93
N ALA A 29 -3.02 33.19 3.00
CA ALA A 29 -1.67 32.70 3.17
C ALA A 29 -1.68 31.17 3.35
N ASN A 30 -1.00 30.45 2.46
CA ASN A 30 -0.86 28.99 2.55
C ASN A 30 0.46 28.55 3.22
N VAL A 31 1.30 29.52 3.57
CA VAL A 31 2.56 29.33 4.29
C VAL A 31 2.42 30.04 5.62
N GLY A 32 2.68 29.32 6.71
CA GLY A 32 2.72 29.87 8.06
C GLY A 32 4.04 29.59 8.75
N GLN A 33 4.21 30.19 9.92
CA GLN A 33 5.33 29.89 10.82
C GLN A 33 4.88 28.91 11.91
N LEU A 34 5.81 28.09 12.39
CA LEU A 34 5.54 27.14 13.45
C LEU A 34 5.04 27.87 14.71
N GLY A 35 3.85 27.51 15.18
CA GLY A 35 3.23 28.11 16.38
C GLY A 35 2.20 29.22 16.11
N GLN A 36 2.07 29.71 14.88
CA GLN A 36 0.91 30.51 14.50
C GLN A 36 -0.30 29.58 14.32
N GLY A 37 -1.38 29.82 15.07
CA GLY A 37 -2.50 28.88 15.23
C GLY A 37 -3.35 28.61 13.97
N GLU A 38 -3.04 29.22 12.83
CA GLU A 38 -3.71 28.91 11.57
C GLU A 38 -3.17 27.63 10.94
N ALA A 39 -4.08 26.74 10.54
CA ALA A 39 -3.76 25.51 9.82
C ALA A 39 -3.40 25.83 8.35
N THR A 40 -2.18 26.32 8.14
CA THR A 40 -1.59 26.55 6.82
C THR A 40 -1.02 25.25 6.25
N ARG A 41 -1.09 25.07 4.92
CA ARG A 41 -0.62 23.85 4.24
C ARG A 41 0.88 23.65 4.38
N TYR A 42 1.65 24.74 4.35
CA TYR A 42 3.10 24.72 4.44
C TYR A 42 3.59 25.47 5.68
N LEU A 43 4.65 24.96 6.28
CA LEU A 43 5.42 25.62 7.31
C LEU A 43 6.74 26.11 6.72
N GLU A 44 7.09 27.35 7.03
CA GLU A 44 8.38 27.92 6.70
C GLU A 44 9.46 27.31 7.62
N THR A 45 10.55 26.81 7.02
CA THR A 45 11.70 26.30 7.74
C THR A 45 12.98 26.86 7.11
N SER A 46 13.81 27.54 7.89
CA SER A 46 15.13 27.97 7.44
C SER A 46 16.11 26.81 7.60
N THR A 47 16.85 26.48 6.54
CA THR A 47 17.90 25.47 6.58
C THR A 47 19.14 26.02 5.89
N SER A 48 20.28 25.90 6.55
CA SER A 48 21.58 26.21 5.97
C SER A 48 21.94 25.15 4.94
N VAL A 49 22.09 25.55 3.68
CA VAL A 49 22.42 24.67 2.56
C VAL A 49 23.82 25.00 2.08
N GLN A 50 24.66 23.98 2.03
CA GLN A 50 26.03 24.09 1.53
C GLN A 50 26.05 24.14 0.01
N ASP A 51 26.93 24.97 -0.54
CA ASP A 51 27.24 25.00 -1.97
C ASP A 51 28.00 23.73 -2.41
N GLU A 52 27.45 23.00 -3.38
CA GLU A 52 28.04 21.78 -3.95
C GLU A 52 29.26 22.04 -4.84
N THR A 53 29.45 23.28 -5.30
CA THR A 53 30.46 23.61 -6.33
C THR A 53 31.82 23.94 -5.73
N VAL A 54 31.85 24.85 -4.74
CA VAL A 54 33.10 25.41 -4.19
C VAL A 54 33.35 24.95 -2.76
N GLY A 55 32.31 24.48 -2.05
CA GLY A 55 32.37 24.12 -0.64
C GLY A 55 32.60 25.32 0.28
N GLY A 56 31.96 25.35 1.44
CA GLY A 56 32.23 26.35 2.49
C GLY A 56 31.49 27.69 2.35
N ASN A 57 30.53 27.81 1.42
CA ASN A 57 29.61 28.95 1.34
C ASN A 57 28.19 28.51 1.69
N ASP A 58 27.94 28.23 2.97
CA ASP A 58 26.62 27.84 3.44
C ASP A 58 25.68 29.05 3.44
N GLN A 59 24.51 28.91 2.81
CA GLN A 59 23.48 29.95 2.78
C GLN A 59 22.23 29.50 3.50
N GLU A 60 21.65 30.40 4.31
CA GLU A 60 20.33 30.17 4.88
C GLU A 60 19.25 30.34 3.79
N ILE A 61 18.54 29.25 3.51
CA ILE A 61 17.43 29.23 2.55
C ILE A 61 16.15 28.84 3.28
N GLN A 62 15.08 29.57 3.00
CA GLN A 62 13.75 29.27 3.51
C GLN A 62 13.05 28.24 2.62
N PHE A 63 12.74 27.08 3.19
CA PHE A 63 12.00 25.99 2.55
C PHE A 63 10.57 25.93 3.05
N ARG A 64 9.71 25.36 2.19
CA ARG A 64 8.32 25.04 2.52
C ARG A 64 8.21 23.57 2.87
N ARG A 65 7.91 23.27 4.14
CA ARG A 65 7.65 21.90 4.61
C ARG A 65 6.15 21.67 4.69
N LEU A 66 5.67 20.49 4.28
CA LEU A 66 4.25 20.15 4.43
C LEU A 66 3.87 20.06 5.92
N ASN A 67 2.77 20.73 6.28
CA ASN A 67 2.17 20.67 7.61
C ASN A 67 1.30 19.42 7.73
N VAL A 68 1.96 18.27 7.89
CA VAL A 68 1.29 16.98 8.02
C VAL A 68 0.81 16.76 9.45
N LYS A 69 -0.44 16.31 9.61
CA LYS A 69 -1.02 15.90 10.90
C LYS A 69 -1.61 14.50 10.79
N LEU A 70 -1.62 13.78 11.90
CA LEU A 70 -2.37 12.52 11.99
C LEU A 70 -3.74 12.83 12.58
N LEU A 71 -4.79 12.43 11.86
CA LEU A 71 -6.18 12.54 12.31
C LEU A 71 -6.79 11.15 12.47
N LEU A 72 -7.61 11.00 13.50
CA LEU A 72 -8.39 9.78 13.74
C LEU A 72 -9.80 9.94 13.16
N SER A 73 -10.46 8.82 12.85
CA SER A 73 -11.84 8.80 12.32
C SER A 73 -12.86 9.58 13.16
N GLY A 74 -12.64 9.71 14.47
CA GLY A 74 -13.51 10.46 15.37
C GLY A 74 -13.23 11.97 15.50
N GLN A 75 -12.23 12.50 14.78
CA GLN A 75 -11.85 13.92 14.83
C GLN A 75 -12.44 14.71 13.66
N ASP A 76 -12.48 16.04 13.81
CA ASP A 76 -12.90 16.93 12.72
C ASP A 76 -11.90 16.88 11.57
N GLN A 77 -12.41 16.49 10.42
CA GLN A 77 -11.70 16.27 9.16
C GLN A 77 -11.86 17.45 8.19
N SER A 78 -12.64 18.45 8.57
CA SER A 78 -12.98 19.61 7.75
C SER A 78 -11.74 20.46 7.44
N GLY A 79 -11.59 20.85 6.17
CA GLY A 79 -10.47 21.69 5.73
C GLY A 79 -9.16 20.94 5.44
N TYR A 80 -9.12 19.62 5.59
CA TYR A 80 -7.96 18.79 5.27
C TYR A 80 -8.18 17.90 4.05
N GLU A 81 -7.11 17.66 3.29
CA GLU A 81 -6.95 16.50 2.39
C GLU A 81 -6.47 15.31 3.21
N LEU A 82 -7.11 14.16 3.04
CA LEU A 82 -6.91 13.00 3.89
C LEU A 82 -6.47 11.80 3.06
N LEU A 83 -5.45 11.10 3.54
CA LEU A 83 -5.02 9.82 3.02
C LEU A 83 -5.09 8.79 4.16
N PRO A 84 -5.94 7.75 4.08
CA PRO A 84 -5.96 6.71 5.09
C PRO A 84 -4.68 5.88 4.99
N ILE A 85 -3.99 5.69 6.11
CA ILE A 85 -2.71 4.96 6.13
C ILE A 85 -2.81 3.65 6.90
N ALA A 86 -3.71 3.56 7.87
CA ALA A 86 -3.84 2.39 8.73
C ALA A 86 -5.23 2.35 9.36
N GLN A 87 -5.61 1.15 9.78
CA GLN A 87 -6.79 0.90 10.59
C GLN A 87 -6.34 0.11 11.82
N ILE A 88 -6.83 0.50 12.99
CA ILE A 88 -6.44 -0.06 14.27
C ILE A 88 -7.69 -0.68 14.90
N LYS A 89 -7.59 -1.95 15.29
CA LYS A 89 -8.62 -2.71 15.99
C LYS A 89 -8.28 -2.76 17.47
N ARG A 90 -9.31 -2.77 18.33
CA ARG A 90 -9.12 -3.05 19.76
C ARG A 90 -8.63 -4.49 19.91
N ALA A 91 -7.60 -4.71 20.72
CA ALA A 91 -7.10 -6.04 21.01
C ALA A 91 -8.20 -6.93 21.61
N SER A 92 -8.16 -8.20 21.22
CA SER A 92 -9.00 -9.25 21.81
C SER A 92 -8.57 -9.46 23.27
N ALA A 93 -9.51 -9.82 24.15
CA ALA A 93 -9.29 -9.91 25.59
C ALA A 93 -8.05 -10.74 25.96
N GLY A 94 -6.94 -10.06 26.29
CA GLY A 94 -5.65 -10.67 26.61
C GLY A 94 -4.45 -9.76 26.32
N GLU A 95 -4.51 -8.95 25.25
CA GLU A 95 -3.48 -7.96 24.93
C GLU A 95 -3.94 -6.55 25.27
N ALA A 96 -3.07 -5.77 25.93
CA ALA A 96 -3.37 -4.40 26.35
C ALA A 96 -3.07 -3.34 25.28
N ALA A 97 -2.38 -3.71 24.20
CA ALA A 97 -1.96 -2.81 23.15
C ALA A 97 -2.94 -2.87 21.96
N PRO A 98 -3.33 -1.74 21.35
CA PRO A 98 -4.15 -1.74 20.15
C PRO A 98 -3.39 -2.34 18.96
N GLU A 99 -4.06 -3.15 18.15
CA GLU A 99 -3.46 -3.89 17.04
C GLU A 99 -3.79 -3.26 15.68
N LEU A 100 -2.85 -3.36 14.74
CA LEU A 100 -3.11 -2.99 13.35
C LEU A 100 -4.02 -4.02 12.69
N ASP A 101 -5.03 -3.55 11.98
CA ASP A 101 -5.93 -4.38 11.22
C ASP A 101 -5.23 -4.90 9.94
N ALA A 102 -4.85 -6.17 9.94
CA ALA A 102 -4.19 -6.82 8.81
C ALA A 102 -5.10 -6.93 7.56
N GLU A 103 -6.42 -6.87 7.72
CA GLU A 103 -7.37 -6.94 6.61
C GLU A 103 -7.49 -5.59 5.88
N PHE A 104 -7.07 -4.49 6.50
CA PHE A 104 -7.12 -3.18 5.90
C PHE A 104 -5.94 -2.96 4.96
N ILE A 105 -6.23 -2.71 3.67
CA ILE A 105 -5.23 -2.35 2.67
C ILE A 105 -5.40 -0.85 2.36
N PRO A 106 -4.41 0.01 2.64
CA PRO A 106 -4.48 1.43 2.30
C PRO A 106 -4.42 1.64 0.78
N PRO A 107 -4.69 2.86 0.28
CA PRO A 107 -4.35 3.24 -1.09
C PRO A 107 -2.83 3.19 -1.27
N LEU A 108 -2.38 2.24 -2.09
CA LEU A 108 -0.96 1.95 -2.31
C LEU A 108 -0.53 2.42 -3.70
N LEU A 109 0.70 2.91 -3.79
CA LEU A 109 1.38 3.19 -5.06
C LEU A 109 2.29 2.03 -5.50
N ASN A 110 2.69 1.19 -4.55
CA ASN A 110 3.54 0.02 -4.78
C ASN A 110 3.01 -1.14 -3.93
N ILE A 111 2.84 -2.32 -4.53
CA ILE A 111 2.38 -3.54 -3.84
C ILE A 111 3.33 -4.00 -2.72
N ALA A 112 4.62 -3.67 -2.80
CA ALA A 112 5.62 -4.01 -1.80
C ALA A 112 5.51 -3.14 -0.53
N ALA A 113 4.79 -2.01 -0.58
CA ALA A 113 4.64 -1.12 0.56
C ALA A 113 3.70 -1.68 1.64
N TRP A 114 2.86 -2.68 1.32
CA TRP A 114 2.03 -3.39 2.29
C TRP A 114 2.22 -4.91 2.18
N PRO A 115 2.77 -5.57 3.22
CA PRO A 115 3.03 -7.02 3.18
C PRO A 115 1.79 -7.85 2.83
N GLY A 116 0.62 -7.46 3.34
CA GLY A 116 -0.64 -8.17 3.08
C GLY A 116 -1.02 -8.24 1.61
N LEU A 117 -0.67 -7.24 0.80
CA LEU A 117 -0.96 -7.25 -0.63
C LEU A 117 0.15 -7.96 -1.42
N GLY A 118 1.40 -7.54 -1.24
CA GLY A 118 2.51 -8.06 -2.02
C GLY A 118 2.85 -9.52 -1.68
N ARG A 119 3.02 -9.83 -0.40
CA ARG A 119 3.43 -11.17 0.04
C ARG A 119 2.24 -12.12 0.16
N ASP A 120 1.19 -11.70 0.86
CA ASP A 120 0.15 -12.64 1.28
C ASP A 120 -0.90 -12.88 0.20
N ILE A 121 -1.03 -11.98 -0.79
CA ILE A 121 -1.94 -12.14 -1.93
C ILE A 121 -1.15 -12.43 -3.21
N VAL A 122 -0.35 -11.47 -3.71
CA VAL A 122 0.27 -11.60 -5.04
C VAL A 122 1.25 -12.77 -5.11
N ARG A 123 2.20 -12.87 -4.16
CA ARG A 123 3.14 -14.01 -4.13
C ARG A 123 2.44 -15.33 -3.81
N ALA A 124 1.43 -15.33 -2.94
CA ALA A 124 0.66 -16.53 -2.65
C ALA A 124 -0.08 -17.08 -3.89
N ILE A 125 -0.62 -16.19 -4.73
CA ILE A 125 -1.23 -16.56 -6.02
C ILE A 125 -0.17 -17.14 -6.96
N PHE A 126 0.98 -16.48 -7.08
CA PHE A 126 2.11 -16.98 -7.88
C PHE A 126 2.53 -18.40 -7.46
N ASP A 127 2.72 -18.62 -6.16
CA ASP A 127 3.10 -19.94 -5.61
C ASP A 127 2.00 -20.98 -5.85
N MET A 128 0.73 -20.58 -5.75
CA MET A 128 -0.41 -21.46 -6.02
C MET A 128 -0.47 -21.89 -7.49
N VAL A 129 -0.26 -20.95 -8.42
CA VAL A 129 -0.18 -21.23 -9.86
C VAL A 129 0.99 -22.16 -10.16
N GLY A 130 2.17 -21.91 -9.58
CA GLY A 130 3.35 -22.78 -9.74
C GLY A 130 3.09 -24.21 -9.28
N ARG A 131 2.52 -24.40 -8.07
CA ARG A 131 2.12 -25.72 -7.58
C ARG A 131 1.10 -26.40 -8.50
N LYS A 132 0.16 -25.64 -9.07
CA LYS A 132 -0.86 -26.20 -9.98
C LYS A 132 -0.25 -26.67 -11.29
N ILE A 133 0.70 -25.93 -11.85
CA ILE A 133 1.47 -26.31 -13.04
C ILE A 133 2.21 -27.62 -12.80
N GLU A 134 2.89 -27.76 -11.66
CA GLU A 134 3.63 -28.98 -11.31
C GLU A 134 2.71 -30.22 -11.29
N VAL A 135 1.57 -30.12 -10.61
CA VAL A 135 0.58 -31.20 -10.52
C VAL A 135 0.01 -31.54 -11.91
N LEU A 136 -0.37 -30.55 -12.71
CA LEU A 136 -0.93 -30.78 -14.05
C LEU A 136 0.11 -31.36 -15.02
N SER A 137 1.34 -30.87 -14.97
CA SER A 137 2.45 -31.38 -15.78
C SER A 137 2.71 -32.86 -15.47
N GLN A 138 2.76 -33.23 -14.18
CA GLN A 138 2.95 -34.62 -13.78
C GLN A 138 1.78 -35.52 -14.24
N GLN A 139 0.55 -35.01 -14.22
CA GLN A 139 -0.62 -35.74 -14.72
C GLN A 139 -0.56 -35.96 -16.24
N VAL A 140 -0.14 -34.94 -17.00
CA VAL A 140 0.04 -35.02 -18.45
C VAL A 140 1.11 -36.04 -18.81
N VAL A 141 2.26 -36.01 -18.13
CA VAL A 141 3.36 -36.97 -18.35
C VAL A 141 2.95 -38.40 -17.95
N ASN A 142 2.41 -38.59 -16.74
CA ASN A 142 2.08 -39.94 -16.23
C ASN A 142 0.99 -40.65 -17.03
N ARG A 143 0.05 -39.89 -17.61
CA ARG A 143 -1.04 -40.45 -18.41
C ARG A 143 -0.68 -40.54 -19.90
N GLY A 144 0.51 -40.10 -20.30
CA GLY A 144 0.92 -40.05 -21.70
C GLY A 144 -0.02 -39.20 -22.55
N ILE A 145 -0.53 -38.09 -21.99
CA ILE A 145 -1.48 -37.22 -22.68
C ILE A 145 -0.74 -36.49 -23.80
N GLY A 146 -0.89 -37.00 -25.03
CA GLY A 146 -0.42 -36.37 -26.26
C GLY A 146 -1.48 -35.47 -26.90
N LEU A 147 -1.07 -34.76 -27.95
CA LEU A 147 -2.00 -34.00 -28.82
C LEU A 147 -2.99 -34.91 -29.55
N ASP A 148 -2.67 -36.20 -29.65
CA ASP A 148 -3.46 -37.29 -30.22
C ASP A 148 -4.32 -38.02 -29.17
N SER A 149 -4.35 -37.57 -27.91
CA SER A 149 -5.20 -38.18 -26.88
C SER A 149 -6.69 -38.07 -27.23
N HIS A 150 -7.38 -39.21 -27.19
CA HIS A 150 -8.83 -39.32 -27.43
C HIS A 150 -9.66 -39.37 -26.13
N TYR A 151 -9.04 -39.22 -24.96
CA TYR A 151 -9.76 -39.26 -23.69
C TYR A 151 -10.46 -37.91 -23.41
N PRO A 152 -11.75 -37.91 -23.05
CA PRO A 152 -12.47 -36.70 -22.69
C PRO A 152 -11.79 -35.94 -21.53
N GLY A 153 -11.54 -34.64 -21.74
CA GLY A 153 -10.93 -33.74 -20.75
C GLY A 153 -9.40 -33.64 -20.80
N ASP A 154 -8.72 -34.37 -21.69
CA ASP A 154 -7.27 -34.24 -21.87
C ASP A 154 -6.88 -32.96 -22.62
N ALA A 155 -7.68 -32.57 -23.62
CA ALA A 155 -7.55 -31.27 -24.27
C ALA A 155 -7.69 -30.10 -23.28
N ASP A 156 -8.66 -30.19 -22.36
CA ASP A 156 -8.88 -29.16 -21.33
C ASP A 156 -7.69 -29.04 -20.38
N ARG A 157 -7.05 -30.16 -20.02
CA ARG A 157 -5.83 -30.16 -19.18
C ARG A 157 -4.65 -29.52 -19.89
N ILE A 158 -4.43 -29.83 -21.17
CA ILE A 158 -3.37 -29.22 -21.97
C ILE A 158 -3.61 -27.71 -22.09
N LEU A 159 -4.84 -27.29 -22.40
CA LEU A 159 -5.20 -25.88 -22.52
C LEU A 159 -5.01 -25.15 -21.17
N MET A 160 -5.49 -25.75 -20.08
CA MET A 160 -5.31 -25.19 -18.74
C MET A 160 -3.83 -25.06 -18.38
N LEU A 161 -3.02 -26.10 -18.65
CA LEU A 161 -1.58 -26.06 -18.41
C LEU A 161 -0.89 -24.96 -19.24
N ALA A 162 -1.26 -24.82 -20.51
CA ALA A 162 -0.74 -23.75 -21.37
C ALA A 162 -1.08 -22.35 -20.84
N GLN A 163 -2.34 -22.13 -20.43
CA GLN A 163 -2.76 -20.84 -19.85
C GLN A 163 -2.06 -20.55 -18.53
N LEU A 164 -1.92 -21.54 -17.64
CA LEU A 164 -1.23 -21.35 -16.37
C LEU A 164 0.26 -21.05 -16.58
N ASN A 165 0.92 -21.71 -17.53
CA ASN A 165 2.32 -21.42 -17.86
C ASN A 165 2.49 -19.99 -18.40
N ALA A 166 1.57 -19.52 -19.25
CA ALA A 166 1.58 -18.14 -19.73
C ALA A 166 1.42 -17.14 -18.56
N ALA A 167 0.41 -17.36 -17.71
CA ALA A 167 0.17 -16.51 -16.54
C ALA A 167 1.34 -16.52 -15.54
N TYR A 168 1.97 -17.67 -15.32
CA TYR A 168 3.09 -17.81 -14.38
C TYR A 168 4.29 -16.94 -14.75
N ASN A 169 4.58 -16.79 -16.05
CA ASN A 169 5.66 -15.91 -16.51
C ASN A 169 5.37 -14.45 -16.17
N THR A 170 4.15 -13.97 -16.45
CA THR A 170 3.78 -12.59 -16.17
C THR A 170 3.70 -12.31 -14.67
N LEU A 171 3.07 -13.22 -13.92
CA LEU A 171 2.98 -13.15 -12.46
C LEU A 171 4.37 -13.20 -11.80
N GLY A 172 5.33 -13.91 -12.38
CA GLY A 172 6.71 -13.92 -11.90
C GLY A 172 7.37 -12.53 -11.96
N VAL A 173 7.08 -11.72 -12.98
CA VAL A 173 7.57 -10.34 -13.02
C VAL A 173 6.84 -9.50 -11.97
N VAL A 174 5.51 -9.57 -11.94
CA VAL A 174 4.67 -8.78 -11.02
C VAL A 174 4.99 -9.06 -9.54
N ALA A 175 5.26 -10.32 -9.17
CA ALA A 175 5.47 -10.73 -7.79
C ALA A 175 6.86 -10.38 -7.22
N PHE A 176 7.85 -10.15 -8.09
CA PHE A 176 9.26 -9.96 -7.70
C PHE A 176 9.88 -8.65 -8.18
N ALA A 177 9.29 -7.95 -9.15
CA ALA A 177 9.77 -6.65 -9.57
C ALA A 177 9.62 -5.59 -8.45
N ALA A 178 10.55 -4.64 -8.42
CA ALA A 178 10.43 -3.45 -7.59
C ALA A 178 9.42 -2.47 -8.24
N ASP A 179 8.72 -1.71 -7.41
CA ASP A 179 7.84 -0.60 -7.83
C ASP A 179 6.67 -0.94 -8.75
N VAL A 180 6.04 -2.09 -8.54
CA VAL A 180 4.81 -2.46 -9.26
C VAL A 180 3.60 -1.76 -8.67
N HIS A 181 2.88 -1.01 -9.51
CA HIS A 181 1.65 -0.35 -9.09
C HIS A 181 0.51 -1.37 -8.91
N PRO A 182 -0.32 -1.28 -7.84
CA PRO A 182 -1.39 -2.25 -7.59
C PRO A 182 -2.38 -2.45 -8.74
N ARG A 183 -2.63 -1.40 -9.54
CA ARG A 183 -3.45 -1.49 -10.76
C ARG A 183 -2.89 -2.49 -11.76
N GLU A 184 -1.58 -2.51 -11.97
CA GLU A 184 -0.93 -3.41 -12.93
C GLU A 184 -1.04 -4.85 -12.44
N ALA A 185 -0.75 -5.08 -11.16
CA ALA A 185 -0.93 -6.38 -10.53
C ALA A 185 -2.40 -6.87 -10.63
N TYR A 186 -3.37 -5.97 -10.47
CA TYR A 186 -4.79 -6.29 -10.61
C TYR A 186 -5.16 -6.71 -12.03
N THR A 187 -4.64 -6.01 -13.06
CA THR A 187 -4.92 -6.34 -14.47
C THR A 187 -4.39 -7.72 -14.86
N GLU A 188 -3.27 -8.15 -14.30
CA GLU A 188 -2.70 -9.48 -14.60
C GLU A 188 -3.40 -10.64 -13.86
N VAL A 189 -4.16 -10.33 -12.80
CA VAL A 189 -4.86 -11.35 -12.00
C VAL A 189 -6.32 -11.56 -12.44
N CYS A 190 -6.91 -10.59 -13.16
CA CYS A 190 -8.30 -10.63 -13.64
C CYS A 190 -8.43 -11.15 -15.07
#